data_AF-A0A1Z8MKD5-F1
#
_entry.id   AF-A0A1Z8MKD5-F1
#
_cell.length_a   1.000
_cell.length_b   1.000
_cell.length_c   1.000
_cell.angle_alpha   90.00
_cell.angle_beta   90.00
_cell.angle_gamma   90.00
#
_symmetry.space_group_name_H-M   'P 1'
#
loop_
_entity.id
_entity.type
_entity.pdbx_description
1 polymer ?
#
loop_
_entity_poly.entity_id
_entity_poly.type
_entity_poly.pdbx_seq_one_letter_code
_entity_poly.pdbx_strand_id
1 'polypeptide(L)'
;MINQQPHHSESVLLQQFARKLDFYESCLSITHQLKESLDTDDEELVLQLLKRRDIVFHRIRRLDSEIGDLPTDDERIRQIYRQSPRLKSLINQIEQVIYQIMQLDVQIHIEIGDKHTNARNKVGQTQQQQKIARSYRIAGAKPPPQLDLNE
;
A
#
# COMPACT_ATOMS: atom_id res chain seq x y z
N MET A 1 -13.77 42.55 16.57
CA MET A 1 -13.07 41.31 16.94
C MET A 1 -14.07 40.18 16.84
N ILE A 2 -13.92 39.30 15.85
CA ILE A 2 -14.91 38.24 15.57
C ILE A 2 -14.67 37.10 16.56
N ASN A 3 -15.61 36.90 17.47
CA ASN A 3 -15.71 35.70 18.32
C ASN A 3 -15.95 34.48 17.41
N GLN A 4 -14.89 33.80 16.98
CA GLN A 4 -15.04 32.45 16.44
C GLN A 4 -15.34 31.51 17.62
N GLN A 5 -16.57 30.99 17.64
CA GLN A 5 -17.05 30.12 18.71
C GLN A 5 -16.28 28.78 18.70
N PRO A 6 -15.89 28.24 19.87
CA PRO A 6 -15.11 27.00 20.00
C PRO A 6 -15.76 25.77 19.33
N HIS A 7 -17.10 25.75 19.22
CA HIS A 7 -17.83 24.69 18.52
C HIS A 7 -17.55 24.64 17.01
N HIS A 8 -17.19 25.77 16.39
CA HIS A 8 -16.87 25.82 14.97
C HIS A 8 -15.51 25.14 14.69
N SER A 9 -14.51 25.39 15.54
CA SER A 9 -13.17 24.79 15.42
C SER A 9 -13.20 23.26 15.66
N GLU A 10 -13.97 22.78 16.63
CA GLU A 10 -14.14 21.33 16.85
C GLU A 10 -14.86 20.66 15.66
N SER A 11 -15.92 21.28 15.14
CA SER A 11 -16.63 20.74 13.97
C SER A 11 -15.74 20.63 12.73
N VAL A 12 -14.89 21.63 12.49
CA VAL A 12 -13.92 21.61 11.37
C VAL A 12 -12.92 20.49 11.57
N LEU A 13 -12.34 20.34 12.77
CA LEU A 13 -11.38 19.26 13.06
C LEU A 13 -12.02 17.88 12.90
N LEU A 14 -13.23 17.67 13.43
CA LEU A 14 -13.95 16.41 13.26
C LEU A 14 -14.18 16.08 11.78
N GLN A 15 -14.54 17.08 10.97
CA GLN A 15 -14.72 16.89 9.53
C GLN A 15 -13.41 16.53 8.82
N GLN A 16 -12.29 17.17 9.17
CA GLN A 16 -10.99 16.86 8.58
C GLN A 16 -10.54 15.43 8.97
N PHE A 17 -10.70 15.02 10.23
CA PHE A 17 -10.35 13.66 10.66
C PHE A 17 -11.28 12.59 10.09
N ALA A 18 -12.57 12.87 9.93
CA ALA A 18 -13.48 11.97 9.23
C ALA A 18 -13.03 11.77 7.77
N ARG A 19 -12.72 12.86 7.06
CA ARG A 19 -12.18 12.78 5.70
C ARG A 19 -10.84 12.04 5.62
N LYS A 20 -10.00 12.20 6.64
CA LYS A 20 -8.74 11.46 6.75
C LYS A 20 -8.99 9.97 6.90
N LEU A 21 -9.96 9.57 7.73
CA LEU A 21 -10.39 8.18 7.86
C LEU A 21 -10.87 7.61 6.51
N ASP A 22 -11.73 8.32 5.77
CA ASP A 22 -12.20 7.89 4.46
C ASP A 22 -11.04 7.59 3.49
N PHE A 23 -9.99 8.43 3.51
CA PHE A 23 -8.80 8.20 2.69
C PHE A 23 -8.02 6.96 3.13
N TYR A 24 -7.87 6.72 4.43
CA TYR A 24 -7.21 5.51 4.92
C TYR A 24 -8.02 4.26 4.62
N GLU A 25 -9.35 4.28 4.76
CA GLU A 25 -10.21 3.15 4.38
C GLU A 25 -10.14 2.88 2.88
N SER A 26 -10.10 3.92 2.05
CA SER A 26 -9.87 3.77 0.62
C SER A 26 -8.48 3.17 0.33
N CYS A 27 -7.44 3.57 1.07
CA CYS A 27 -6.10 3.02 0.92
C CYS A 27 -6.06 1.54 1.32
N LEU A 28 -6.75 1.17 2.41
CA LEU A 28 -6.90 -0.21 2.86
C LEU A 28 -7.58 -1.08 1.80
N SER A 29 -8.69 -0.60 1.21
CA SER A 29 -9.38 -1.30 0.13
C SER A 29 -8.48 -1.55 -1.09
N ILE A 30 -7.69 -0.55 -1.48
CA ILE A 30 -6.72 -0.70 -2.58
C ILE A 30 -5.61 -1.69 -2.19
N THR A 31 -5.18 -1.70 -0.93
CA THR A 31 -4.14 -2.62 -0.44
C THR A 31 -4.64 -4.07 -0.44
N HIS A 32 -5.91 -4.31 -0.11
CA HIS A 32 -6.54 -5.63 -0.29
C HIS A 32 -6.58 -6.05 -1.76
N GLN A 33 -7.03 -5.17 -2.66
CA GLN A 33 -7.05 -5.45 -4.09
C GLN A 33 -5.64 -5.73 -4.64
N LEU A 34 -4.63 -5.01 -4.16
CA LEU A 34 -3.24 -5.27 -4.53
C LEU A 34 -2.83 -6.68 -4.15
N LYS A 35 -3.11 -7.09 -2.92
CA LYS A 35 -2.81 -8.44 -2.46
C LYS A 35 -3.51 -9.50 -3.33
N GLU A 36 -4.80 -9.34 -3.58
CA GLU A 36 -5.58 -10.28 -4.42
C GLU A 36 -5.07 -10.31 -5.87
N SER A 37 -4.66 -9.16 -6.42
CA SER A 37 -4.15 -9.09 -7.79
C SER A 37 -2.82 -9.81 -7.98
N LEU A 38 -2.03 -9.96 -6.91
CA LEU A 38 -0.82 -10.78 -6.96
C LEU A 38 -1.18 -12.22 -7.28
N ASP A 39 -2.16 -12.85 -6.63
CA ASP A 39 -2.56 -14.24 -6.92
C ASP A 39 -2.90 -14.48 -8.41
N THR A 40 -3.40 -13.45 -9.11
CA THR A 40 -3.84 -13.54 -10.51
C THR A 40 -2.77 -13.22 -11.56
N ASP A 41 -1.55 -12.83 -11.15
CA ASP A 41 -0.45 -12.38 -12.02
C ASP A 41 -0.84 -11.26 -13.03
N ASP A 42 -1.84 -10.44 -12.70
CA ASP A 42 -2.26 -9.29 -13.51
C ASP A 42 -1.36 -8.07 -13.24
N GLU A 43 -0.23 -8.01 -13.95
CA GLU A 43 0.77 -6.95 -13.79
C GLU A 43 0.22 -5.55 -14.09
N GLU A 44 -0.71 -5.42 -15.05
CA GLU A 44 -1.29 -4.13 -15.41
C GLU A 44 -2.18 -3.62 -14.27
N LEU A 45 -3.04 -4.50 -13.73
CA LEU A 45 -3.87 -4.19 -12.58
C LEU A 45 -3.03 -3.80 -11.36
N VAL A 46 -1.96 -4.54 -11.06
CA VAL A 46 -1.03 -4.21 -9.97
C VAL A 46 -0.49 -2.79 -10.12
N LEU A 47 0.00 -2.43 -11.32
CA LEU A 47 0.53 -1.09 -11.58
C LEU A 47 -0.53 0.01 -11.45
N GLN A 48 -1.75 -0.25 -11.92
CA GLN A 48 -2.87 0.69 -11.80
C GLN A 48 -3.25 0.91 -10.33
N LEU A 49 -3.32 -0.16 -9.54
CA LEU A 49 -3.63 -0.11 -8.11
C LEU A 49 -2.53 0.61 -7.31
N LEU A 50 -1.25 0.38 -7.61
CA LEU A 50 -0.13 1.09 -6.98
C LEU A 50 -0.21 2.61 -7.24
N LYS A 51 -0.48 3.02 -8.48
CA LYS A 51 -0.67 4.44 -8.83
C LYS A 51 -1.86 5.04 -8.08
N ARG A 52 -2.99 4.32 -8.02
CA ARG A 52 -4.18 4.78 -7.30
C ARG A 52 -3.91 4.94 -5.81
N ARG A 53 -3.18 3.98 -5.21
CA ARG A 53 -2.76 4.03 -3.81
C ARG A 53 -1.88 5.25 -3.51
N ASP A 54 -0.92 5.52 -4.38
CA ASP A 54 -0.03 6.68 -4.23
C ASP A 54 -0.79 8.02 -4.29
N ILE A 55 -1.78 8.14 -5.18
CA ILE A 55 -2.67 9.31 -5.23
C ILE A 55 -3.41 9.50 -3.90
N VAL A 56 -3.89 8.43 -3.27
CA VAL A 56 -4.57 8.50 -1.97
C VAL A 56 -3.60 8.94 -0.88
N PHE A 57 -2.37 8.42 -0.85
CA PHE A 57 -1.35 8.89 0.10
C PHE A 57 -1.02 10.37 -0.07
N HIS A 58 -0.93 10.87 -1.30
CA HIS A 58 -0.74 12.30 -1.54
C HIS A 58 -1.90 13.15 -0.99
N ARG A 59 -3.15 12.67 -1.10
CA ARG A 59 -4.32 13.34 -0.52
C ARG A 59 -4.27 13.35 1.02
N ILE A 60 -3.84 12.25 1.63
CA ILE A 60 -3.64 12.16 3.09
C ILE A 60 -2.57 13.16 3.52
N ARG A 61 -1.40 13.19 2.87
CA ARG A 61 -0.31 14.13 3.20
C ARG A 61 -0.75 15.59 3.08
N ARG A 62 -1.48 15.93 2.02
CA ARG A 62 -2.03 17.28 1.85
C ARG A 62 -2.98 17.64 2.98
N LEU A 63 -3.88 16.72 3.34
CA LEU A 63 -4.82 16.92 4.44
C LEU A 63 -4.09 17.09 5.78
N ASP A 64 -3.01 16.34 6.00
CA ASP A 64 -2.17 16.48 7.18
C ASP A 64 -1.48 17.85 7.25
N SER A 65 -1.01 18.38 6.13
CA SER A 65 -0.52 19.76 6.04
C SER A 65 -1.63 20.77 6.34
N GLU A 66 -2.82 20.60 5.77
CA GLU A 66 -3.98 21.48 6.04
C GLU A 66 -4.39 21.47 7.52
N ILE A 67 -4.26 20.33 8.21
CA ILE A 67 -4.47 20.22 9.66
C ILE A 67 -3.33 20.87 10.44
N GLY A 68 -2.08 20.72 9.98
CA GLY A 68 -0.88 21.29 10.61
C GLY A 68 -0.75 22.80 10.49
N ASP A 69 -1.26 23.38 9.40
CA ASP A 69 -1.21 24.83 9.09
C ASP A 69 -2.33 25.62 9.79
N LEU A 70 -3.19 24.98 10.59
CA LEU A 70 -4.21 25.66 11.35
C LEU A 70 -3.56 26.67 12.32
N PRO A 71 -4.01 27.95 12.33
CA PRO A 71 -3.41 28.98 13.15
C PRO A 71 -3.40 28.54 14.61
N THR A 72 -2.20 28.56 15.15
CA THR A 72 -1.75 27.98 16.41
C THR A 72 -2.31 28.77 17.59
N ASP A 73 -3.64 28.84 17.74
CA ASP A 73 -4.27 29.14 19.03
C ASP A 73 -4.20 27.84 19.86
N ASP A 74 -2.96 27.51 20.18
CA ASP A 74 -2.41 26.16 20.33
C ASP A 74 -3.05 25.38 21.47
N GLU A 75 -3.39 26.08 22.56
CA GLU A 75 -3.95 25.44 23.74
C GLU A 75 -5.41 25.06 23.53
N ARG A 76 -6.20 25.84 22.77
CA ARG A 76 -7.62 25.51 22.53
C ARG A 76 -7.79 24.32 21.61
N ILE A 77 -7.02 24.26 20.53
CA ILE A 77 -7.04 23.11 19.61
C ILE A 77 -6.50 21.86 20.31
N ARG A 78 -5.37 21.96 21.05
CA ARG A 78 -4.85 20.85 21.87
C ARG A 78 -5.84 20.43 22.96
N GLN A 79 -6.59 21.36 23.54
CA GLN A 79 -7.61 21.05 24.53
C GLN A 79 -8.80 20.32 23.91
N ILE A 80 -9.24 20.71 22.70
CA ILE A 80 -10.24 19.95 21.92
C ILE A 80 -9.74 18.53 21.63
N TYR A 81 -8.47 18.36 21.22
CA TYR A 81 -7.86 17.03 21.05
C TYR A 81 -7.89 16.20 22.34
N ARG A 82 -7.57 16.81 23.49
CA ARG A 82 -7.54 16.13 24.80
C ARG A 82 -8.93 15.81 25.34
N GLN A 83 -9.92 16.64 25.04
CA GLN A 83 -11.24 16.59 25.69
C GLN A 83 -12.36 16.03 24.81
N SER A 84 -12.19 15.90 23.49
CA SER A 84 -13.23 15.38 22.59
C SER A 84 -13.17 13.85 22.45
N PRO A 85 -14.13 13.10 23.01
CA PRO A 85 -14.15 11.63 22.88
C PRO A 85 -14.39 11.18 21.44
N ARG A 86 -15.12 12.00 20.66
CA ARG A 86 -15.40 11.72 19.24
C ARG A 86 -14.12 11.81 18.40
N LEU A 87 -13.33 12.86 18.60
CA LEU A 87 -12.06 13.02 17.90
C LEU A 87 -11.07 11.91 18.28
N LYS A 88 -11.01 11.54 19.56
CA LYS A 88 -10.21 10.41 20.03
C LYS A 88 -10.65 9.09 19.37
N SER A 89 -11.95 8.85 19.24
CA SER A 89 -12.47 7.67 18.56
C SER A 89 -12.06 7.64 17.08
N LEU A 90 -12.15 8.77 16.36
CA LEU A 90 -11.71 8.86 14.96
C LEU A 90 -10.21 8.60 14.80
N ILE A 91 -9.39 9.18 15.68
CA ILE A 91 -7.93 8.94 15.67
C ILE A 91 -7.63 7.46 15.88
N ASN A 92 -8.26 6.83 16.88
CA ASN A 92 -8.08 5.40 17.13
C ASN A 92 -8.51 4.54 15.92
N GLN A 93 -9.60 4.89 15.23
CA GLN A 93 -10.03 4.20 14.01
C GLN A 93 -9.00 4.35 12.89
N ILE A 94 -8.48 5.56 12.68
CA ILE A 94 -7.40 5.80 11.71
C ILE A 94 -6.16 4.96 12.03
N GLU A 95 -5.73 4.93 13.29
CA GLU A 95 -4.60 4.11 13.74
C GLU A 95 -4.81 2.62 13.48
N GLN A 96 -6.02 2.11 13.73
CA GLN A 96 -6.39 0.73 13.42
C GLN A 96 -6.30 0.42 11.93
N VAL A 97 -6.82 1.31 11.08
CA VAL A 97 -6.74 1.15 9.62
C VAL A 97 -5.30 1.21 9.12
N ILE A 98 -4.48 2.12 9.65
CA ILE A 98 -3.04 2.19 9.34
C ILE A 98 -2.36 0.88 9.69
N TYR A 99 -2.63 0.33 10.89
CA TYR A 99 -2.05 -0.94 11.30
C TYR A 99 -2.44 -2.08 10.33
N GLN A 100 -3.69 -2.15 9.91
CA GLN A 100 -4.15 -3.13 8.93
C GLN A 100 -3.44 -3.00 7.57
N ILE A 101 -3.28 -1.76 7.07
CA ILE A 101 -2.53 -1.49 5.83
C ILE A 101 -1.09 -2.00 5.97
N MET A 102 -0.42 -1.69 7.09
CA MET A 102 0.96 -2.14 7.34
C MET A 102 1.07 -3.67 7.39
N GLN A 103 0.12 -4.36 8.00
CA GLN A 103 0.12 -5.83 8.04
C GLN A 103 -0.06 -6.44 6.64
N LEU A 104 -0.89 -5.84 5.79
CA LEU A 104 -1.06 -6.28 4.40
C LEU A 104 0.18 -5.98 3.56
N ASP A 105 0.81 -4.82 3.75
CA ASP A 105 2.04 -4.46 3.04
C ASP A 105 3.17 -5.46 3.29
N VAL A 106 3.33 -5.90 4.55
CA VAL A 106 4.31 -6.94 4.89
C VAL A 106 4.03 -8.23 4.12
N GLN A 107 2.76 -8.64 4.02
CA GLN A 107 2.37 -9.85 3.30
C GLN A 107 2.63 -9.71 1.79
N ILE A 108 2.25 -8.57 1.21
CA ILE A 108 2.51 -8.21 -0.20
C ILE A 108 4.01 -8.26 -0.50
N HIS A 109 4.85 -7.70 0.38
CA HIS A 109 6.30 -7.69 0.20
C HIS A 109 6.92 -9.09 0.21
N ILE A 110 6.46 -9.95 1.13
CA ILE A 110 6.90 -11.35 1.19
C ILE A 110 6.54 -12.06 -0.11
N GLU A 111 5.29 -11.93 -0.56
CA GLU A 111 4.80 -12.61 -1.76
C GLU A 111 5.51 -12.16 -3.04
N ILE A 112 5.75 -10.86 -3.20
CA ILE A 112 6.56 -10.32 -4.30
C ILE A 112 7.98 -10.89 -4.26
N GLY A 113 8.57 -11.01 -3.06
CA GLY A 113 9.89 -11.61 -2.87
C GLY A 113 9.96 -13.06 -3.33
N ASP A 114 8.94 -13.85 -2.99
CA ASP A 114 8.83 -15.26 -3.39
C ASP A 114 8.65 -15.38 -4.91
N LYS A 115 7.76 -14.58 -5.50
CA LYS A 115 7.55 -14.51 -6.95
C LYS A 115 8.81 -14.15 -7.70
N HIS A 116 9.56 -13.15 -7.22
CA HIS A 116 10.82 -12.75 -7.83
C HIS A 116 11.88 -13.87 -7.77
N THR A 117 11.96 -14.59 -6.64
CA THR A 117 12.86 -15.73 -6.48
C THR A 117 12.50 -16.86 -7.45
N ASN A 118 11.22 -17.19 -7.57
CA ASN A 118 10.72 -18.20 -8.49
C ASN A 118 10.98 -17.83 -9.97
N ALA A 119 10.72 -16.58 -10.35
CA ALA A 119 11.01 -16.08 -11.69
C ALA A 119 12.50 -16.16 -12.03
N ARG A 120 13.38 -15.76 -11.10
CA ARG A 120 14.84 -15.87 -11.25
C ARG A 120 15.29 -17.32 -11.46
N ASN A 121 14.74 -18.25 -10.69
CA ASN A 121 15.07 -19.67 -10.82
C ASN A 121 14.66 -20.22 -12.19
N LYS A 122 13.46 -19.88 -12.68
CA LYS A 122 12.99 -20.24 -14.03
C LYS A 122 13.91 -19.70 -15.12
N VAL A 123 14.38 -18.45 -15.00
CA VAL A 123 15.34 -17.86 -15.96
C VAL A 123 16.68 -18.61 -15.93
N GLY A 124 17.21 -18.91 -14.73
CA GLY A 124 18.46 -19.67 -14.59
C GLY A 124 18.39 -21.06 -15.22
N GLN A 125 17.29 -21.79 -14.97
CA GLN A 125 17.03 -23.10 -15.58
C GLN A 125 16.93 -23.00 -17.11
N THR A 126 16.20 -22.02 -17.64
CA THR A 126 16.07 -21.78 -19.09
C THR A 126 17.44 -21.52 -19.72
N GLN A 127 18.27 -20.67 -19.10
CA GLN A 127 19.63 -20.40 -19.59
C GLN A 127 20.52 -21.64 -19.56
N GLN A 128 20.41 -22.47 -18.51
CA GLN A 128 21.14 -23.72 -18.42
C GLN A 128 20.71 -24.71 -19.51
N GLN A 129 19.40 -24.84 -19.75
CA GLN A 129 18.87 -25.66 -20.85
C GLN A 129 19.37 -25.17 -22.22
N GLN A 130 19.41 -23.85 -22.46
CA GLN A 130 19.96 -23.28 -23.69
C GLN A 130 21.45 -23.62 -23.87
N LYS A 131 22.26 -23.55 -22.80
CA LYS A 131 23.68 -23.93 -22.83
C LYS A 131 23.85 -25.42 -23.17
N ILE A 132 23.09 -26.30 -22.50
CA ILE A 132 23.11 -27.74 -22.79
C ILE A 132 22.71 -27.98 -24.26
N ALA A 133 21.60 -27.40 -24.71
CA ALA A 133 21.13 -27.57 -26.07
C ALA A 133 22.12 -27.06 -27.13
N ARG A 134 22.91 -26.03 -26.81
CA ARG A 134 24.01 -25.55 -27.66
C ARG A 134 25.17 -26.54 -27.72
N SER A 135 25.58 -27.11 -26.58
CA SER A 135 26.65 -28.11 -26.53
C SER A 135 26.31 -29.37 -27.34
N TYR A 136 25.08 -29.88 -27.23
CA TYR A 136 24.63 -31.03 -28.02
C TYR A 136 24.65 -30.73 -29.53
N ARG A 137 24.19 -29.54 -29.94
CA ARG A 137 24.24 -29.11 -31.34
C ARG A 137 25.67 -29.04 -31.89
N ILE A 138 26.63 -28.52 -31.11
CA ILE A 138 28.05 -28.48 -31.50
C ILE A 138 28.62 -29.90 -31.66
N ALA A 139 28.20 -30.83 -30.81
CA ALA A 139 28.61 -32.23 -30.87
C ALA A 139 27.90 -33.04 -31.97
N GLY A 140 27.03 -32.44 -32.79
CA GLY A 140 26.24 -33.15 -33.80
C GLY A 140 25.16 -34.08 -33.21
N ALA A 141 24.85 -33.95 -31.92
CA ALA A 141 23.89 -34.77 -31.20
C ALA A 141 22.54 -34.05 -31.01
N LYS A 142 21.46 -34.82 -30.90
CA LYS A 142 20.14 -34.26 -30.59
C LYS A 142 20.08 -33.92 -29.09
N PRO A 143 19.68 -32.70 -28.70
CA PRO A 143 19.57 -32.34 -27.30
C PRO A 143 18.48 -33.18 -26.60
N PRO A 144 18.64 -33.45 -25.29
CA PRO A 144 17.63 -34.18 -24.52
C PRO A 144 16.29 -33.42 -24.50
N PRO A 145 15.16 -34.12 -24.38
CA PRO A 145 13.86 -33.47 -24.17
C PRO A 145 13.93 -32.57 -22.93
N GLN A 146 13.20 -31.46 -22.95
CA GLN A 146 13.06 -30.63 -21.75
C GLN A 146 12.47 -31.49 -20.63
N LEU A 147 13.24 -31.70 -19.56
CA LEU A 147 12.71 -32.21 -18.30
C LEU A 147 11.84 -31.09 -17.73
N ASP A 148 10.52 -31.30 -17.69
CA ASP A 148 9.62 -30.48 -16.90
C ASP A 148 9.86 -30.86 -15.45
N LEU A 149 10.68 -30.06 -14.75
CA LEU A 149 11.03 -30.27 -13.34
C LEU A 149 10.10 -29.48 -12.41
N ASN A 150 8.90 -29.15 -12.87
CA ASN A 150 7.83 -28.61 -12.03
C ASN A 150 6.97 -29.76 -11.47
N GLU A 151 7.60 -30.67 -10.71
CA GLU A 151 6.92 -31.54 -9.73
C GLU A 151 7.45 -31.20 -8.32
#